data_AF-A0A173ZD07-F1
#
_entry.id   AF-A0A173ZD07-F1
#
_cell.length_a   1.000
_cell.length_b   1.000
_cell.length_c   1.000
_cell.angle_alpha   90.00
_cell.angle_beta   90.00
_cell.angle_gamma   90.00
#
_symmetry.space_group_name_H-M   'P 1'
#
loop_
_entity.id
_entity.type
_entity.pdbx_description
1 polymer ?
#
loop_
_entity_poly.entity_id
_entity_poly.type
_entity_poly.pdbx_seq_one_letter_code
_entity_poly.pdbx_strand_id
1 'polypeptide(L)'
;MDNLWTNINDNIPMYMNKICKEYNLVCVKISPLKTAMIGDEFAIMIAIDRFDIEIYYLYKKDPDMGKYPCGSFFAQAYDSQDREDLLSGEGADIYISKIVC
;
A
#
# COMPACT_ATOMS: atom_id res chain seq x y z
N MET A 1 1.12 23.24 -8.17
CA MET A 1 2.49 22.73 -7.99
C MET A 1 2.31 21.24 -7.73
N ASP A 2 2.79 20.38 -8.62
CA ASP A 2 2.58 18.94 -8.49
C ASP A 2 3.41 18.42 -7.33
N ASN A 3 2.73 17.91 -6.31
CA ASN A 3 3.38 17.34 -5.14
C ASN A 3 3.77 15.90 -5.45
N LEU A 4 5.06 15.56 -5.27
CA LEU A 4 5.58 14.20 -5.47
C LEU A 4 4.70 13.13 -4.81
N TRP A 5 4.26 13.39 -3.57
CA TRP A 5 3.43 12.46 -2.80
C TRP A 5 2.05 12.23 -3.43
N THR A 6 1.47 13.28 -4.00
CA THR A 6 0.23 13.19 -4.77
C THR A 6 0.44 12.40 -6.06
N ASN A 7 1.54 12.64 -6.77
CA ASN A 7 1.85 11.88 -7.99
C ASN A 7 2.08 10.39 -7.70
N ILE A 8 2.75 10.04 -6.60
CA ILE A 8 2.92 8.64 -6.18
C ILE A 8 1.54 8.03 -5.87
N ASN A 9 0.71 8.72 -5.09
CA ASN A 9 -0.62 8.25 -4.73
C ASN A 9 -1.54 8.07 -5.96
N ASP A 10 -1.41 8.92 -6.97
CA ASP A 10 -2.18 8.85 -8.22
C ASP A 10 -1.88 7.59 -9.03
N ASN A 11 -0.69 7.02 -8.87
CA ASN A 11 -0.28 5.80 -9.54
C ASN A 11 -0.53 4.52 -8.74
N ILE A 12 -0.95 4.60 -7.47
CA ILE A 12 -1.25 3.41 -6.65
C ILE A 12 -2.25 2.46 -7.33
N PRO A 13 -3.35 2.92 -7.96
CA PRO A 13 -4.27 2.01 -8.65
C PRO A 13 -3.60 1.18 -9.74
N MET A 14 -2.61 1.74 -10.44
CA MET A 14 -1.81 1.01 -11.42
C MET A 14 -0.90 -0.03 -10.74
N TYR A 15 -0.19 0.36 -9.67
CA TYR A 15 0.72 -0.54 -8.95
C TYR A 15 -0.01 -1.73 -8.32
N MET A 16 -1.22 -1.50 -7.79
CA MET A 16 -2.00 -2.51 -7.07
C MET A 16 -2.94 -3.31 -7.97
N ASN A 17 -2.95 -3.06 -9.28
CA ASN A 17 -3.88 -3.67 -10.23
C ASN A 17 -3.85 -5.21 -10.20
N LYS A 18 -2.66 -5.82 -10.10
CA LYS A 18 -2.52 -7.28 -10.06
C LYS A 18 -3.21 -7.87 -8.82
N ILE A 19 -2.89 -7.34 -7.64
CA ILE A 19 -3.45 -7.77 -6.36
C ILE A 19 -4.96 -7.52 -6.34
N CYS A 20 -5.41 -6.35 -6.82
CA CYS A 20 -6.83 -6.03 -6.88
C CYS A 20 -7.61 -7.01 -7.77
N LYS A 21 -7.06 -7.40 -8.92
CA LYS A 21 -7.67 -8.41 -9.79
C LYS A 21 -7.67 -9.80 -9.17
N GLU A 22 -6.56 -10.19 -8.55
CA GLU A 22 -6.39 -11.51 -7.94
C GLU A 22 -7.38 -11.76 -6.79
N TYR A 23 -7.60 -10.73 -5.96
CA TYR A 23 -8.47 -10.83 -4.78
C TYR A 23 -9.83 -10.14 -4.95
N ASN A 24 -10.21 -9.78 -6.18
CA ASN A 24 -11.47 -9.09 -6.50
C ASN A 24 -11.71 -7.82 -5.64
N LEU A 25 -10.68 -6.98 -5.51
CA LEU A 25 -10.74 -5.71 -4.80
C LEU A 25 -10.94 -4.56 -5.77
N VAL A 26 -11.63 -3.51 -5.32
CA VAL A 26 -11.77 -2.25 -6.05
C VAL A 26 -10.76 -1.25 -5.51
N CYS A 27 -9.82 -0.79 -6.35
CA CYS A 27 -8.89 0.26 -5.97
C CYS A 27 -9.50 1.65 -6.25
N VAL A 28 -9.65 2.48 -5.22
CA VAL A 28 -10.29 3.79 -5.28
C VAL A 28 -9.38 4.84 -4.64
N LYS A 29 -9.09 5.90 -5.40
CA LYS A 29 -8.43 7.10 -4.86
C LYS A 29 -9.43 7.87 -3.98
N ILE A 30 -9.13 7.98 -2.69
CA ILE A 30 -10.01 8.62 -1.70
C ILE A 30 -9.71 10.12 -1.59
N SER A 31 -8.42 10.48 -1.62
CA SER A 31 -7.96 11.86 -1.55
C SER A 31 -6.61 11.99 -2.27
N PRO A 32 -6.05 13.21 -2.42
CA PRO A 32 -4.73 13.38 -3.02
C PRO A 32 -3.60 12.56 -2.38
N LEU A 33 -3.77 12.15 -1.12
CA LEU A 33 -2.75 11.45 -0.32
C LEU A 33 -3.24 10.09 0.20
N LYS A 34 -4.42 9.62 -0.23
CA LYS A 34 -5.01 8.37 0.25
C LYS A 34 -5.65 7.59 -0.87
N THR A 35 -5.39 6.29 -0.89
CA THR A 35 -6.00 5.32 -1.80
C THR A 35 -6.43 4.10 -0.99
N ALA A 36 -7.59 3.54 -1.31
CA ALA A 36 -8.12 2.36 -0.66
C ALA A 36 -8.32 1.22 -1.67
N MET A 37 -8.00 0.00 -1.27
CA MET A 37 -8.37 -1.24 -1.94
C MET A 37 -9.53 -1.85 -1.13
N ILE A 38 -10.72 -1.87 -1.72
CA ILE A 38 -11.97 -2.19 -1.05
C ILE A 38 -12.41 -3.60 -1.47
N GLY A 39 -12.56 -4.48 -0.49
CA GLY A 39 -13.27 -5.76 -0.62
C GLY A 39 -14.64 -5.69 0.05
N ASP A 40 -15.35 -6.81 0.09
CA ASP A 40 -16.75 -6.84 0.56
C ASP A 40 -16.90 -6.49 2.05
N GLU A 41 -15.98 -6.93 2.91
CA GLU A 41 -16.06 -6.76 4.37
C GLU A 41 -14.90 -5.94 4.97
N PHE A 42 -13.92 -5.58 4.14
CA PHE A 42 -12.73 -4.88 4.58
C PHE A 42 -12.21 -3.91 3.51
N ALA A 43 -11.35 -3.00 3.92
CA ALA A 43 -10.55 -2.19 3.02
C ALA A 43 -9.11 -2.08 3.54
N ILE A 44 -8.16 -2.05 2.61
CA ILE A 44 -6.77 -1.71 2.91
C ILE A 44 -6.55 -0.29 2.39
N MET A 45 -6.22 0.64 3.28
CA MET A 45 -5.96 2.03 2.93
C MET A 45 -4.47 2.33 3.01
N ILE A 46 -3.92 2.89 1.94
CA ILE A 46 -2.57 3.43 1.88
C ILE A 46 -2.70 4.95 2.00
N ALA A 47 -2.07 5.52 3.02
CA ALA A 47 -1.89 6.95 3.22
C ALA A 47 -0.43 7.30 2.99
N ILE A 48 -0.17 8.27 2.12
CA ILE A 48 1.19 8.75 1.81
C ILE A 48 1.25 10.21 2.23
N ASP A 49 2.17 10.53 3.12
CA ASP A 49 2.46 11.92 3.46
C ASP A 49 3.92 12.27 3.16
N ARG A 50 4.37 13.43 3.66
CA ARG A 50 5.74 13.93 3.41
C ARG A 50 6.81 13.20 4.21
N PHE A 51 6.44 12.63 5.34
CA PHE A 51 7.29 12.06 6.36
C PHE A 51 7.19 10.53 6.38
N ASP A 52 6.02 9.98 6.09
CA ASP A 52 5.77 8.54 6.16
C ASP A 52 4.75 8.01 5.13
N ILE A 53 4.71 6.68 5.06
CA ILE A 53 3.67 5.91 4.38
C ILE A 53 3.05 4.99 5.42
N GLU A 54 1.74 5.12 5.61
CA GLU A 54 0.99 4.29 6.54
C GLU A 54 0.00 3.41 5.79
N ILE A 55 -0.05 2.14 6.18
CA ILE A 55 -1.02 1.17 5.67
C ILE A 55 -1.98 0.81 6.81
N TYR A 56 -3.28 0.84 6.51
CA TYR A 56 -4.34 0.54 7.46
C TYR A 56 -5.23 -0.57 6.95
N TYR A 57 -5.55 -1.52 7.82
CA TYR A 57 -6.66 -2.44 7.65
C TYR A 57 -7.92 -1.83 8.28
N LEU A 58 -8.95 -1.69 7.47
CA LEU A 58 -10.26 -1.17 7.84
C LEU A 58 -11.27 -2.30 7.70
N TYR A 59 -12.16 -2.46 8.66
CA TYR A 59 -13.26 -3.43 8.56
C TYR A 59 -14.50 -2.90 9.26
N LYS A 60 -15.64 -3.37 8.81
CA LYS A 60 -16.93 -2.99 9.40
C LYS A 60 -17.10 -3.74 10.73
N LYS A 61 -17.38 -3.00 11.80
CA LYS A 61 -17.73 -3.54 13.11
C LYS A 61 -19.03 -2.88 13.54
N ASP A 62 -20.17 -3.32 13.01
CA ASP A 62 -21.49 -2.72 13.25
C ASP A 62 -21.68 -2.28 14.74
N PRO A 63 -21.87 -0.98 15.04
CA PRO A 63 -22.12 0.17 14.15
C PRO A 63 -20.88 0.96 13.71
N ASP A 64 -19.71 0.61 14.22
CA ASP A 64 -18.44 1.31 14.05
C ASP A 64 -17.59 0.75 12.89
N MET A 65 -16.46 1.41 12.67
CA MET A 65 -15.39 0.94 11.80
C MET A 65 -14.16 0.65 12.65
N GLY A 66 -13.62 -0.55 12.56
CA GLY A 66 -12.32 -0.85 13.12
C GLY A 66 -11.22 -0.38 12.17
N LYS A 67 -10.19 0.27 12.73
CA LYS A 67 -9.01 0.74 12.00
C LYS A 67 -7.76 0.23 12.71
N TYR A 68 -6.97 -0.59 12.02
CA TYR A 68 -5.72 -1.12 12.56
C TYR A 68 -4.54 -0.69 11.68
N PRO A 69 -3.52 -0.03 12.24
CA PRO A 69 -2.27 0.23 11.53
C PRO A 69 -1.52 -1.09 11.29
N CYS A 70 -1.10 -1.33 10.06
CA CYS A 70 -0.43 -2.56 9.65
C CYS A 70 1.10 -2.51 9.81
N GLY A 71 1.68 -1.34 10.12
CA GLY A 71 3.14 -1.16 10.19
C GLY A 71 3.84 -2.16 11.11
N SER A 72 3.33 -2.34 12.33
CA SER A 72 3.89 -3.31 13.29
C SER A 72 3.66 -4.76 12.87
N PHE A 73 2.53 -5.06 12.21
CA PHE A 73 2.24 -6.40 11.71
C PHE A 73 3.23 -6.79 10.62
N PHE A 74 3.46 -5.91 9.65
CA PHE A 74 4.48 -6.14 8.61
C PHE A 74 5.87 -6.25 9.23
N ALA A 75 6.25 -5.38 10.16
CA ALA A 75 7.56 -5.48 10.80
C ALA A 75 7.81 -6.80 11.55
N GLN A 76 6.76 -7.46 12.06
CA GLN A 76 6.84 -8.72 12.80
C GLN A 76 6.71 -9.96 11.91
N ALA A 77 5.84 -9.90 10.90
CA ALA A 77 5.53 -11.04 10.04
C ALA A 77 6.48 -11.17 8.84
N TYR A 78 7.16 -10.08 8.44
CA TYR A 78 8.01 -10.05 7.26
C TYR A 78 9.40 -10.60 7.58
N ASP A 79 9.63 -11.86 7.24
CA ASP A 79 10.85 -12.58 7.57
C ASP A 79 11.86 -12.60 6.40
N SER A 80 12.85 -13.49 6.46
CA SER A 80 13.86 -13.61 5.40
C SER A 80 13.33 -14.27 4.12
N GLN A 81 12.32 -15.13 4.21
CA GLN A 81 11.70 -15.82 3.06
C GLN A 81 10.92 -14.83 2.20
N ASP A 82 10.17 -13.92 2.83
CA ASP A 82 9.46 -12.84 2.13
C ASP A 82 10.39 -11.88 1.36
N ARG A 83 11.70 -11.93 1.65
CA ARG A 83 12.73 -11.08 1.03
C ARG A 83 13.49 -11.77 -0.09
N GLU A 84 13.29 -13.07 -0.34
CA GLU A 84 14.08 -13.84 -1.30
C GLU A 84 13.99 -13.29 -2.74
N ASP A 85 12.83 -12.77 -3.12
CA ASP A 85 12.59 -12.13 -4.42
C ASP A 85 12.66 -10.60 -4.39
N LEU A 86 13.04 -10.01 -3.24
CA LEU A 86 13.29 -8.58 -3.11
C LEU A 86 14.73 -8.25 -3.47
N LEU A 87 14.95 -7.03 -3.98
CA LEU A 87 16.29 -6.55 -4.28
C LEU A 87 17.10 -6.41 -2.97
N SER A 88 18.35 -6.89 -2.95
CA SER A 88 19.26 -6.83 -1.79
C SER A 88 20.41 -5.82 -1.99
N GLY A 89 20.75 -5.06 -0.93
CA GLY A 89 21.84 -4.06 -0.89
C GLY A 89 21.87 -3.21 0.41
N GLU A 90 22.99 -2.56 0.75
CA GLU A 90 23.11 -1.65 1.92
C GLU A 90 22.66 -0.20 1.58
N GLY A 91 21.85 0.40 2.46
CA GLY A 91 21.35 1.79 2.36
C GLY A 91 19.87 1.90 2.00
N ALA A 92 19.22 3.02 2.37
CA ALA A 92 17.80 3.31 2.09
C ALA A 92 17.54 3.78 0.64
N ASP A 93 18.53 3.65 -0.26
CA ASP A 93 18.66 4.49 -1.46
C ASP A 93 18.57 3.71 -2.78
N ILE A 94 18.34 2.38 -2.77
CA ILE A 94 18.32 1.57 -4.01
C ILE A 94 17.03 0.76 -4.12
N TYR A 95 16.05 1.31 -4.85
CA TYR A 95 14.94 0.56 -5.44
C TYR A 95 14.56 1.17 -6.79
N ILE A 96 15.07 0.64 -7.91
CA ILE A 96 14.35 0.54 -9.19
C ILE A 96 14.88 -0.70 -9.95
N SER A 97 14.02 -1.66 -10.29
CA SER A 97 14.35 -2.79 -11.18
C SER A 97 14.21 -2.40 -12.66
N LYS A 98 14.92 -3.12 -13.53
CA LYS A 98 14.92 -2.92 -14.99
C LYS A 98 13.50 -2.80 -15.55
N ILE A 99 13.25 -1.70 -16.27
CA ILE A 99 12.20 -1.64 -17.30
C ILE A 99 12.50 -2.79 -18.27
N VAL A 100 11.57 -3.75 -18.36
CA VAL A 100 11.65 -4.86 -19.32
C VAL A 100 11.53 -4.28 -20.73
N CYS A 101 12.55 -4.52 -21.56
CA CYS A 101 12.53 -4.29 -23.02
C CYS A 101 11.58 -5.28 -23.72
#